data_AF-A0A7C3X670-F1
#
_entry.id   AF-A0A7C3X670-F1
#
_cell.length_a   1.000
_cell.length_b   1.000
_cell.length_c   1.000
_cell.angle_alpha   90.00
_cell.angle_beta   90.00
_cell.angle_gamma   90.00
#
_symmetry.space_group_name_H-M   'P 1'
#
loop_
_entity.id
_entity.type
_entity.pdbx_description
1 polymer ?
#
loop_
_entity_poly.entity_id
_entity_poly.type
_entity_poly.pdbx_seq_one_letter_code
_entity_poly.pdbx_strand_id
1 'polypeptide(L)'
;GLTAREQVKRLGYHPDQVGDIVCTHLDRDHAGGLADFPSARVHVLGEEMEAALSPGNTRERERYRPCHLAHGPQWVTYDERDGEEWRGLRRIPLRGLPEGLFLVPLQGHTRGHCGVAVDTGEGWLLHCGDAYYVKEELREEGKAPLGVAGFRAAAHMNLSLALSQIKRLRGLGEDVTLVAAHDQFEYRNRFGRPLD
;
A
#
# COMPACT_ATOMS: atom_id res chain seq x y z
N GLY A 1 12.89 13.92 0.78
CA GLY A 1 11.67 14.65 1.14
C GLY A 1 11.55 14.88 2.62
N LEU A 2 10.51 15.62 3.02
CA LEU A 2 10.11 15.74 4.43
C LEU A 2 9.56 14.43 5.01
N THR A 3 9.68 14.26 6.33
CA THR A 3 8.99 13.16 7.03
C THR A 3 7.47 13.31 6.91
N ALA A 4 6.73 12.20 7.03
CA ALA A 4 5.27 12.22 7.04
C ALA A 4 4.71 13.20 8.08
N ARG A 5 5.32 13.25 9.27
CA ARG A 5 4.98 14.20 10.35
C ARG A 5 5.06 15.65 9.90
N GLU A 6 6.14 16.04 9.22
CA GLU A 6 6.30 17.42 8.74
C GLU A 6 5.36 17.74 7.58
N GLN A 7 5.01 16.75 6.76
CA GLN A 7 3.99 16.93 5.72
C GLN A 7 2.60 17.17 6.33
N VAL A 8 2.20 16.42 7.36
CA VAL A 8 0.95 16.62 8.11
C VAL A 8 0.90 18.04 8.70
N LYS A 9 1.99 18.51 9.31
CA LYS A 9 2.10 19.89 9.81
C LYS A 9 1.92 20.94 8.70
N ARG A 10 2.51 20.72 7.53
CA ARG A 10 2.36 21.62 6.38
C ARG A 10 0.93 21.69 5.86
N LEU A 11 0.13 20.65 6.05
CA LEU A 11 -1.30 20.64 5.75
C LEU A 11 -2.13 21.40 6.79
N GLY A 12 -1.51 21.93 7.86
CA GLY A 12 -2.18 22.69 8.92
C GLY A 12 -2.70 21.83 10.07
N TYR A 13 -2.36 20.53 10.11
CA TYR A 13 -2.77 19.62 11.17
C TYR A 13 -1.65 19.38 12.18
N HIS A 14 -2.01 19.24 13.44
CA HIS A 14 -1.11 18.72 14.46
C HIS A 14 -0.95 17.19 14.25
N PRO A 15 0.28 16.61 14.37
CA PRO A 15 0.48 15.17 14.19
C PRO A 15 -0.44 14.29 15.04
N ASP A 16 -0.75 14.72 16.26
CA ASP A 16 -1.66 13.99 17.17
C ASP A 16 -3.13 13.99 16.70
N GLN A 17 -3.49 14.78 15.68
CA GLN A 17 -4.81 14.73 15.04
C GLN A 17 -4.93 13.58 14.02
N VAL A 18 -3.83 12.91 13.67
CA VAL A 18 -3.88 11.69 12.86
C VAL A 18 -4.44 10.56 13.71
N GLY A 19 -5.72 10.25 13.51
CA GLY A 19 -6.42 9.19 14.24
C GLY A 19 -6.24 7.80 13.64
N ASP A 20 -5.99 7.72 12.33
CA ASP A 20 -5.95 6.46 11.58
C ASP A 20 -4.83 6.48 10.53
N ILE A 21 -4.07 5.39 10.47
CA ILE A 21 -3.06 5.13 9.45
C ILE A 21 -3.41 3.82 8.76
N VAL A 22 -3.47 3.83 7.43
CA VAL A 22 -3.78 2.63 6.64
C VAL A 22 -2.52 2.20 5.91
N CYS A 23 -1.96 1.06 6.31
CA CYS A 23 -0.75 0.52 5.74
C CYS A 23 -1.08 -0.40 4.55
N THR A 24 -0.45 -0.16 3.41
CA THR A 24 -0.45 -1.08 2.26
C THR A 24 0.31 -2.36 2.61
N HIS A 25 1.43 -2.21 3.31
CA HIS A 25 2.28 -3.26 3.86
C HIS A 25 3.27 -2.64 4.87
N LEU A 26 4.14 -3.45 5.48
CA LEU A 26 5.02 -3.04 6.60
C LEU A 26 6.51 -3.01 6.25
N ASP A 27 6.86 -2.91 4.96
CA ASP A 27 8.25 -2.68 4.56
C ASP A 27 8.82 -1.40 5.18
N ARG A 28 10.14 -1.35 5.29
CA ARG A 28 10.85 -0.30 6.04
C ARG A 28 10.51 1.13 5.61
N ASP A 29 10.28 1.35 4.33
CA ASP A 29 9.99 2.64 3.70
C ASP A 29 8.51 3.02 3.81
N HIS A 30 7.63 2.07 4.16
CA HIS A 30 6.20 2.29 4.36
C HIS A 30 5.82 2.41 5.83
N ALA A 31 6.48 1.63 6.71
CA ALA A 31 6.22 1.61 8.15
C ALA A 31 7.16 2.51 8.97
N GLY A 32 8.18 3.10 8.36
CA GLY A 32 9.24 3.83 9.08
C GLY A 32 8.76 5.05 9.88
N GLY A 33 7.64 5.66 9.47
CA GLY A 33 7.06 6.84 10.13
C GLY A 33 6.03 6.54 11.22
N LEU A 34 5.68 5.28 11.49
CA LEU A 34 4.57 4.96 12.41
C LEU A 34 4.78 5.54 13.82
N ALA A 35 6.01 5.50 14.32
CA ALA A 35 6.35 6.00 15.66
C ALA A 35 6.13 7.52 15.85
N ASP A 36 5.99 8.28 14.76
CA ASP A 36 5.66 9.70 14.82
C ASP A 36 4.19 9.98 15.19
N PHE A 37 3.33 8.95 15.16
CA PHE A 37 1.88 9.03 15.36
C PHE A 37 1.39 8.01 16.41
N PRO A 38 1.87 8.07 17.67
CA PRO A 38 1.67 7.01 18.66
C PRO A 38 0.21 6.80 19.11
N SER A 39 -0.68 7.77 18.83
CA SER A 39 -2.11 7.69 19.18
C SER A 39 -2.97 7.15 18.04
N ALA A 40 -2.42 6.99 16.82
CA ALA A 40 -3.17 6.53 15.68
C ALA A 40 -3.49 5.03 15.76
N ARG A 41 -4.68 4.64 15.32
CA ARG A 41 -4.98 3.25 14.97
C ARG A 41 -4.27 2.91 13.66
N VAL A 42 -3.64 1.74 13.61
CA VAL A 42 -2.90 1.29 12.43
C VAL A 42 -3.63 0.10 11.79
N HIS A 43 -4.22 0.36 10.63
CA HIS A 43 -4.97 -0.60 9.83
C HIS A 43 -4.03 -1.37 8.90
N VAL A 44 -4.10 -2.70 8.94
CA VAL A 44 -3.22 -3.58 8.16
C VAL A 44 -3.89 -4.95 7.92
N LEU A 45 -3.59 -5.62 6.80
CA LEU A 45 -4.00 -7.02 6.64
C LEU A 45 -3.33 -7.91 7.70
N GLY A 46 -4.09 -8.88 8.20
CA GLY A 46 -3.64 -9.80 9.24
C GLY A 46 -2.42 -10.63 8.82
N GLU A 47 -2.39 -11.07 7.56
CA GLU A 47 -1.26 -11.82 7.00
C GLU A 47 0.04 -11.00 6.97
N GLU A 48 -0.06 -9.69 6.77
CA GLU A 48 1.09 -8.78 6.79
C GLU A 48 1.61 -8.61 8.22
N MET A 49 0.68 -8.42 9.16
CA MET A 49 1.00 -8.30 10.57
C MET A 49 1.66 -9.58 11.11
N GLU A 50 1.15 -10.75 10.71
CA GLU A 50 1.75 -12.04 11.05
C GLU A 50 3.17 -12.16 10.47
N ALA A 51 3.38 -11.77 9.22
CA ALA A 51 4.69 -11.79 8.58
C ALA A 51 5.68 -10.84 9.27
N ALA A 52 5.23 -9.66 9.70
CA ALA A 52 6.05 -8.68 10.40
C ALA A 52 6.45 -9.13 11.81
N LEU A 53 5.54 -9.80 12.53
CA LEU A 53 5.79 -10.30 13.88
C LEU A 53 6.56 -11.63 13.88
N SER A 54 6.35 -12.48 12.87
CA SER A 54 6.98 -13.79 12.74
C SER A 54 7.53 -14.03 11.33
N PRO A 55 8.65 -13.39 10.96
CA PRO A 55 9.26 -13.55 9.64
C PRO A 55 9.71 -15.00 9.38
N GLY A 56 9.19 -15.60 8.32
CA GLY A 56 9.44 -16.98 7.93
C GLY A 56 10.75 -17.21 7.17
N ASN A 57 11.40 -16.15 6.67
CA ASN A 57 12.65 -16.24 5.91
C ASN A 57 13.51 -14.97 6.03
N THR A 58 14.74 -15.01 5.51
CA THR A 58 15.70 -13.89 5.58
C THR A 58 15.20 -12.64 4.85
N ARG A 59 14.52 -12.78 3.71
CA ARG A 59 13.99 -11.62 2.96
C ARG A 59 12.94 -10.87 3.79
N GLU A 60 12.07 -11.57 4.51
CA GLU A 60 11.11 -10.95 5.43
C GLU A 60 11.81 -10.29 6.62
N ARG A 61 12.84 -10.93 7.20
CA ARG A 61 13.64 -10.30 8.28
C ARG A 61 14.35 -9.03 7.83
N GLU A 62 14.75 -8.97 6.56
CA GLU A 62 15.38 -7.79 5.97
C GLU A 62 14.37 -6.68 5.64
N ARG A 63 13.08 -6.99 5.48
CA ARG A 63 12.02 -6.01 5.22
C ARG A 63 11.50 -5.36 6.48
N TYR A 64 11.07 -6.18 7.43
CA TYR A 64 10.39 -5.73 8.64
C TYR A 64 11.41 -5.25 9.68
N ARG A 65 11.09 -4.14 10.36
CA ARG A 65 11.98 -3.52 11.34
C ARG A 65 11.32 -3.53 12.70
N PRO A 66 11.82 -4.31 13.68
CA PRO A 66 11.25 -4.33 15.03
C PRO A 66 11.16 -2.93 15.67
N CYS A 67 12.12 -2.04 15.37
CA CYS A 67 12.10 -0.66 15.87
C CYS A 67 10.90 0.17 15.39
N HIS A 68 10.33 -0.14 14.21
CA HIS A 68 9.14 0.57 13.72
C HIS A 68 7.90 0.24 14.56
N LEU A 69 7.87 -0.93 15.20
CA LEU A 69 6.74 -1.43 16.00
C LEU A 69 6.97 -1.26 17.51
N ALA A 70 8.15 -0.82 17.93
CA ALA A 70 8.57 -0.77 19.34
C ALA A 70 7.73 0.20 20.20
N HIS A 71 7.06 1.17 19.59
CA HIS A 71 6.15 2.10 20.27
C HIS A 71 4.77 1.50 20.59
N GLY A 72 4.52 0.24 20.19
CA GLY A 72 3.26 -0.46 20.43
C GLY A 72 2.06 0.13 19.69
N PRO A 73 2.04 0.09 18.34
CA PRO A 73 0.91 0.62 17.57
C PRO A 73 -0.43 0.00 17.96
N GLN A 74 -1.50 0.79 17.85
CA GLN A 74 -2.87 0.32 18.09
C GLN A 74 -3.39 -0.39 16.83
N TRP A 75 -3.14 -1.69 16.73
CA TRP A 75 -3.45 -2.44 15.52
C TRP A 75 -4.94 -2.68 15.30
N VAL A 76 -5.37 -2.50 14.06
CA VAL A 76 -6.66 -2.94 13.55
C VAL A 76 -6.40 -3.87 12.36
N THR A 77 -6.46 -5.18 12.60
CA THR A 77 -6.11 -6.20 11.61
C THR A 77 -7.31 -6.74 10.85
N TYR A 78 -7.12 -7.04 9.57
CA TYR A 78 -8.20 -7.51 8.69
C TYR A 78 -7.91 -8.89 8.12
N ASP A 79 -8.92 -9.74 8.04
CA ASP A 79 -8.82 -11.02 7.35
C ASP A 79 -9.28 -10.84 5.90
N GLU A 80 -8.52 -11.39 4.94
CA GLU A 80 -8.96 -11.35 3.55
C GLU A 80 -10.27 -12.10 3.32
N ARG A 81 -10.61 -13.08 4.16
CA ARG A 81 -11.84 -13.87 4.05
C ARG A 81 -13.08 -13.05 4.35
N ASP A 82 -12.95 -11.97 5.11
CA ASP A 82 -14.04 -11.06 5.49
C ASP A 82 -14.42 -10.09 4.36
N GLY A 83 -13.69 -10.11 3.23
CA GLY A 83 -13.93 -9.21 2.12
C GLY A 83 -15.01 -9.66 1.14
N GLU A 84 -15.57 -8.68 0.44
CA GLU A 84 -16.60 -8.83 -0.60
C GLU A 84 -16.01 -8.61 -1.98
N GLU A 85 -16.72 -9.01 -3.05
CA GLU A 85 -16.29 -8.71 -4.41
C GLU A 85 -16.41 -7.20 -4.72
N TRP A 86 -15.41 -6.67 -5.41
CA TRP A 86 -15.39 -5.32 -5.96
C TRP A 86 -14.62 -5.31 -7.28
N ARG A 87 -15.33 -5.20 -8.40
CA ARG A 87 -14.74 -5.06 -9.74
C ARG A 87 -13.74 -6.16 -10.09
N GLY A 88 -14.07 -7.43 -9.76
CA GLY A 88 -13.17 -8.58 -9.96
C GLY A 88 -11.98 -8.64 -8.98
N LEU A 89 -11.89 -7.69 -8.05
CA LEU A 89 -11.04 -7.72 -6.87
C LEU A 89 -11.86 -8.03 -5.61
N ARG A 90 -11.18 -8.15 -4.48
CA ARG A 90 -11.81 -8.21 -3.17
C ARG A 90 -11.67 -6.85 -2.48
N ARG A 91 -12.70 -6.41 -1.77
CA ARG A 91 -12.68 -5.23 -0.90
C ARG A 91 -12.93 -5.61 0.55
N ILE A 92 -12.25 -4.96 1.48
CA ILE A 92 -12.47 -5.13 2.91
C ILE A 92 -12.69 -3.74 3.52
N PRO A 93 -13.94 -3.39 3.90
CA PRO A 93 -14.24 -2.10 4.51
C PRO A 93 -13.40 -1.81 5.75
N LEU A 94 -12.91 -0.58 5.88
CA LEU A 94 -12.14 -0.18 7.06
C LEU A 94 -13.06 0.08 8.25
N ARG A 95 -12.88 -0.70 9.34
CA ARG A 95 -13.73 -0.63 10.53
C ARG A 95 -13.57 0.71 11.25
N GLY A 96 -14.70 1.40 11.43
CA GLY A 96 -14.73 2.72 12.08
C GLY A 96 -14.19 3.85 11.21
N LEU A 97 -14.16 3.67 9.89
CA LEU A 97 -13.90 4.69 8.89
C LEU A 97 -15.08 4.75 7.89
N PRO A 98 -15.21 5.85 7.10
CA PRO A 98 -16.26 5.97 6.08
C PRO A 98 -16.31 4.79 5.08
N GLU A 99 -17.51 4.45 4.62
CA GLU A 99 -17.74 3.31 3.69
C GLU A 99 -16.97 3.41 2.36
N GLY A 100 -16.62 4.63 1.95
CA GLY A 100 -15.79 4.91 0.77
C GLY A 100 -14.32 4.53 0.92
N LEU A 101 -13.90 3.89 2.02
CA LEU A 101 -12.53 3.46 2.29
C LEU A 101 -12.45 1.96 2.55
N PHE A 102 -11.66 1.25 1.74
CA PHE A 102 -11.42 -0.18 1.94
C PHE A 102 -10.03 -0.62 1.50
N LEU A 103 -9.59 -1.74 2.09
CA LEU A 103 -8.41 -2.46 1.64
C LEU A 103 -8.75 -3.32 0.43
N VAL A 104 -7.81 -3.43 -0.51
CA VAL A 104 -7.88 -4.32 -1.67
C VAL A 104 -6.70 -5.27 -1.58
N PRO A 105 -6.90 -6.55 -1.21
CA PRO A 105 -5.81 -7.52 -1.17
C PRO A 105 -5.11 -7.64 -2.54
N LEU A 106 -3.80 -7.39 -2.55
CA LEU A 106 -2.94 -7.37 -3.74
C LEU A 106 -1.64 -8.12 -3.40
N GLN A 107 -1.74 -9.32 -2.86
CA GLN A 107 -0.60 -10.10 -2.39
C GLN A 107 0.42 -10.37 -3.51
N GLY A 108 1.67 -10.56 -3.12
CA GLY A 108 2.77 -10.89 -4.03
C GLY A 108 4.03 -10.12 -3.68
N HIS A 109 3.91 -8.82 -3.38
CA HIS A 109 5.03 -8.02 -2.88
C HIS A 109 5.46 -8.49 -1.50
N THR A 110 4.54 -8.47 -0.55
CA THR A 110 4.63 -9.13 0.76
C THR A 110 3.45 -10.09 0.92
N ARG A 111 3.42 -10.82 2.05
CA ARG A 111 2.37 -11.82 2.36
C ARG A 111 0.99 -11.17 2.44
N GLY A 112 0.86 -10.03 3.11
CA GLY A 112 -0.41 -9.32 3.23
C GLY A 112 -0.40 -7.95 2.57
N HIS A 113 0.32 -7.80 1.45
CA HIS A 113 0.29 -6.56 0.68
C HIS A 113 -1.14 -6.26 0.19
N CYS A 114 -1.59 -5.02 0.36
CA CYS A 114 -2.86 -4.53 -0.14
C CYS A 114 -2.74 -3.13 -0.75
N GLY A 115 -3.66 -2.81 -1.66
CA GLY A 115 -3.97 -1.45 -2.03
C GLY A 115 -5.01 -0.83 -1.09
N VAL A 116 -5.13 0.49 -1.13
CA VAL A 116 -6.15 1.26 -0.40
C VAL A 116 -7.01 2.01 -1.40
N ALA A 117 -8.30 1.71 -1.44
CA ALA A 117 -9.26 2.40 -2.31
C ALA A 117 -9.95 3.54 -1.56
N VAL A 118 -10.17 4.63 -2.26
CA VAL A 118 -10.84 5.84 -1.79
C VAL A 118 -11.90 6.25 -2.81
N ASP A 119 -13.16 6.34 -2.36
CA ASP A 119 -14.22 7.00 -3.13
C ASP A 119 -14.01 8.51 -3.06
N THR A 120 -13.82 9.14 -4.21
CA THR A 120 -13.60 10.59 -4.31
C THR A 120 -14.88 11.36 -4.64
N GLY A 121 -16.00 10.67 -4.87
CA GLY A 121 -17.26 11.23 -5.36
C GLY A 121 -17.32 11.42 -6.87
N GLU A 122 -16.17 11.55 -7.55
CA GLU A 122 -16.06 11.64 -9.02
C GLU A 122 -15.55 10.34 -9.66
N GLY A 123 -15.17 9.37 -8.83
CA GLY A 123 -14.54 8.12 -9.22
C GLY A 123 -13.73 7.53 -8.08
N TRP A 124 -13.02 6.43 -8.35
CA TRP A 124 -12.20 5.76 -7.36
C TRP A 124 -10.73 6.13 -7.52
N LEU A 125 -10.04 6.33 -6.41
CA LEU A 125 -8.58 6.29 -6.34
C LEU A 125 -8.18 4.97 -5.68
N LEU A 126 -7.32 4.18 -6.32
CA LEU A 126 -6.69 3.02 -5.71
C LEU A 126 -5.19 3.27 -5.57
N HIS A 127 -4.74 3.49 -4.33
CA HIS A 127 -3.33 3.49 -3.99
C HIS A 127 -2.83 2.05 -3.94
N CYS A 128 -2.12 1.63 -4.98
CA CYS A 128 -1.70 0.24 -5.22
C CYS A 128 -0.48 -0.19 -4.41
N GLY A 129 0.12 0.70 -3.61
CA GLY A 129 1.33 0.38 -2.87
C GLY A 129 2.44 -0.03 -3.82
N ASP A 130 3.02 -1.21 -3.57
CA ASP A 130 4.14 -1.80 -4.32
C ASP A 130 3.67 -2.96 -5.22
N ALA A 131 2.38 -2.98 -5.58
CA ALA A 131 1.85 -3.94 -6.56
C ALA A 131 2.51 -3.78 -7.94
N TYR A 132 2.88 -2.55 -8.32
CA TYR A 132 3.68 -2.21 -9.50
C TYR A 132 4.58 -1.00 -9.21
N TYR A 133 5.58 -0.76 -10.05
CA TYR A 133 6.60 0.27 -9.83
C TYR A 133 6.63 1.34 -10.91
N VAL A 134 6.19 1.02 -12.14
CA VAL A 134 5.97 2.02 -13.20
C VAL A 134 4.64 1.76 -13.92
N LYS A 135 3.92 2.82 -14.27
CA LYS A 135 2.60 2.76 -14.92
C LYS A 135 2.62 1.99 -16.24
N GLU A 136 3.76 1.96 -16.94
CA GLU A 136 3.95 1.16 -18.15
C GLU A 136 3.65 -0.32 -17.92
N GLU A 137 3.85 -0.84 -16.71
CA GLU A 137 3.48 -2.21 -16.33
C GLU A 137 1.97 -2.46 -16.43
N LEU A 138 1.14 -1.41 -16.44
CA LEU A 138 -0.31 -1.52 -16.60
C LEU A 138 -0.74 -1.45 -18.07
N ARG A 139 0.12 -0.99 -19.00
CA ARG A 139 -0.26 -0.73 -20.39
C ARG A 139 -0.30 -1.97 -21.28
N GLU A 140 0.72 -2.82 -21.20
CA GLU A 140 0.80 -4.04 -22.03
C GLU A 140 1.28 -5.26 -21.23
N GLU A 141 0.71 -6.44 -21.50
CA GLU A 141 1.10 -7.69 -20.86
C GLU A 141 2.54 -8.07 -21.22
N GLY A 142 3.36 -8.33 -20.21
CA GLY A 142 4.74 -8.80 -20.40
C GLY A 142 5.78 -7.75 -20.80
N LYS A 143 5.43 -6.48 -20.97
CA LYS A 143 6.37 -5.42 -21.41
C LYS A 143 6.70 -4.42 -20.31
N ALA A 144 7.41 -4.87 -19.28
CA ALA A 144 8.13 -3.94 -18.40
C ALA A 144 9.53 -3.67 -18.99
N PRO A 145 10.07 -2.45 -18.89
CA PRO A 145 11.47 -2.21 -19.21
C PRO A 145 12.38 -3.22 -18.47
N LEU A 146 13.45 -3.70 -19.10
CA LEU A 146 14.31 -4.78 -18.56
C LEU A 146 14.77 -4.52 -17.12
N GLY A 147 15.19 -3.29 -16.80
CA GLY A 147 15.59 -2.90 -15.46
C GLY A 147 14.45 -3.01 -14.43
N VAL A 148 13.24 -2.61 -14.81
CA VAL A 148 12.03 -2.73 -13.98
C VAL A 148 11.67 -4.20 -13.77
N ALA A 149 11.76 -5.03 -14.82
CA ALA A 149 11.47 -6.46 -14.71
C ALA A 149 12.43 -7.17 -13.73
N GLY A 150 13.73 -6.84 -13.78
CA GLY A 150 14.73 -7.36 -12.85
C GLY A 150 14.51 -6.87 -11.41
N PHE A 151 14.28 -5.57 -11.23
CA PHE A 151 13.97 -5.01 -9.91
C PHE A 151 12.72 -5.65 -9.29
N ARG A 152 11.63 -5.76 -10.05
CA ARG A 152 10.39 -6.41 -9.63
C ARG A 152 10.59 -7.85 -9.18
N ALA A 153 11.35 -8.64 -9.95
CA ALA A 153 11.65 -10.02 -9.58
C ALA A 153 12.41 -10.13 -8.25
N ALA A 154 13.27 -9.15 -7.93
CA ALA A 154 13.96 -9.08 -6.65
C ALA A 154 13.07 -8.52 -5.52
N ALA A 155 12.18 -7.58 -5.85
CA ALA A 155 11.35 -6.86 -4.89
C ALA A 155 10.10 -7.64 -4.45
N HIS A 156 9.56 -8.55 -5.27
CA HIS A 156 8.37 -9.32 -4.88
C HIS A 156 8.72 -10.64 -4.17
N MET A 157 8.01 -10.96 -3.08
CA MET A 157 8.15 -12.24 -2.38
C MET A 157 7.57 -13.41 -3.21
N ASN A 158 6.49 -13.16 -3.94
CA ASN A 158 5.89 -14.09 -4.91
C ASN A 158 5.59 -13.35 -6.22
N LEU A 159 6.52 -13.44 -7.17
CA LEU A 159 6.42 -12.76 -8.47
C LEU A 159 5.20 -13.22 -9.28
N SER A 160 4.89 -14.52 -9.27
CA SER A 160 3.75 -15.05 -10.05
C SER A 160 2.42 -14.46 -9.56
N LEU A 161 2.25 -14.36 -8.24
CA LEU A 161 1.08 -13.78 -7.63
C LEU A 161 1.02 -12.28 -7.89
N ALA A 162 2.13 -11.55 -7.72
CA ALA A 162 2.19 -10.12 -8.01
C ALA A 162 1.82 -9.79 -9.47
N LEU A 163 2.33 -10.56 -10.44
CA LEU A 163 1.97 -10.41 -11.86
C LEU A 163 0.48 -10.68 -12.11
N SER A 164 -0.11 -11.64 -11.39
CA SER A 164 -1.56 -11.88 -11.47
C SER A 164 -2.38 -10.70 -10.93
N GLN A 165 -1.89 -10.00 -9.89
CA GLN A 165 -2.56 -8.80 -9.38
C GLN A 165 -2.45 -7.64 -10.36
N ILE A 166 -1.28 -7.42 -10.97
CA ILE A 166 -1.11 -6.42 -12.05
C ILE A 166 -2.11 -6.67 -13.18
N LYS A 167 -2.30 -7.93 -13.58
CA LYS A 167 -3.29 -8.28 -14.61
C LYS A 167 -4.72 -7.90 -14.20
N ARG A 168 -5.11 -8.14 -12.96
CA ARG A 168 -6.44 -7.79 -12.44
C ARG A 168 -6.62 -6.27 -12.33
N LEU A 169 -5.59 -5.53 -11.90
CA LEU A 169 -5.62 -4.06 -11.80
C LEU A 169 -5.96 -3.41 -13.15
N ARG A 170 -5.49 -3.97 -14.26
CA ARG A 170 -5.82 -3.48 -15.62
C ARG A 170 -7.31 -3.58 -15.97
N GLY A 171 -8.07 -4.43 -15.27
CA GLY A 171 -9.49 -4.67 -15.51
C GLY A 171 -10.45 -3.80 -14.69
N LEU A 172 -9.96 -2.88 -13.86
CA LEU A 172 -10.79 -2.13 -12.90
C LEU A 172 -11.76 -1.09 -13.50
N GLY A 173 -11.52 -0.70 -14.76
CA GLY A 173 -12.32 0.30 -15.47
C GLY A 173 -11.66 1.69 -15.47
N GLU A 174 -12.16 2.58 -16.33
CA GLU A 174 -11.61 3.93 -16.53
C GLU A 174 -11.95 4.89 -15.40
N ASP A 175 -12.98 4.59 -14.60
CA ASP A 175 -13.38 5.38 -13.42
C ASP A 175 -12.51 5.13 -12.19
N VAL A 176 -11.48 4.26 -12.32
CA VAL A 176 -10.52 3.95 -11.26
C VAL A 176 -9.14 4.49 -11.60
N THR A 177 -8.71 5.49 -10.86
CA THR A 177 -7.35 6.03 -10.94
C THR A 177 -6.40 5.19 -10.08
N LEU A 178 -5.44 4.53 -10.73
CA LEU A 178 -4.38 3.76 -10.07
C LEU A 178 -3.17 4.66 -9.78
N VAL A 179 -2.59 4.51 -8.59
CA VAL A 179 -1.36 5.19 -8.17
C VAL A 179 -0.44 4.22 -7.43
N ALA A 180 0.81 4.07 -7.88
CA ALA A 180 1.84 3.31 -7.16
C ALA A 180 2.63 4.19 -6.18
N ALA A 181 3.19 3.57 -5.14
CA ALA A 181 4.00 4.29 -4.15
C ALA A 181 5.31 4.83 -4.74
N HIS A 182 5.91 4.10 -5.69
CA HIS A 182 7.25 4.36 -6.21
C HIS A 182 7.28 4.81 -7.69
N ASP A 183 6.14 5.23 -8.24
CA ASP A 183 6.11 5.82 -9.59
C ASP A 183 6.24 7.35 -9.55
N GLN A 184 7.47 7.83 -9.77
CA GLN A 184 7.79 9.26 -9.80
C GLN A 184 7.07 10.03 -10.92
N PHE A 185 6.72 9.38 -12.03
CA PHE A 185 6.03 10.02 -13.14
C PHE A 185 4.55 10.20 -12.82
N GLU A 186 3.91 9.19 -12.22
CA GLU A 186 2.55 9.32 -11.70
C GLU A 186 2.46 10.42 -10.63
N TYR A 187 3.39 10.43 -9.68
CA TYR A 187 3.45 11.47 -8.66
C TYR A 187 3.57 12.86 -9.29
N ARG A 188 4.52 13.05 -10.23
CA ARG A 188 4.72 14.35 -10.89
C ARG A 188 3.50 14.80 -11.68
N ASN A 189 2.89 13.88 -12.43
CA ASN A 189 1.71 14.20 -13.23
C ASN A 189 0.51 14.58 -12.35
N ARG A 190 0.39 13.97 -11.16
CA ARG A 190 -0.72 14.22 -10.23
C ARG A 190 -0.55 15.51 -9.45
N PHE A 191 0.65 15.76 -8.93
CA PHE A 191 0.91 16.84 -7.97
C PHE A 191 1.65 18.04 -8.59
N GLY A 192 2.01 17.98 -9.89
CA GLY A 192 2.69 19.06 -10.59
C GLY A 192 4.11 19.36 -10.10
N ARG A 193 4.71 18.45 -9.32
CA ARG A 193 6.03 18.61 -8.69
C ARG A 193 6.77 17.26 -8.61
N PRO A 194 8.11 17.21 -8.64
CA PRO A 194 8.85 15.97 -8.40
C PRO A 194 8.65 15.47 -6.96
N LEU A 195 8.92 14.18 -6.73
CA LEU A 195 9.12 13.67 -5.36
C LEU A 195 10.28 14.44 -4.72
N ASP A 196 10.09 14.90 -3.49
CA ASP A 196 11.05 15.70 -2.73
C ASP A 196 12.09 14.84 -1.99
#